data_AF-A0A4Q6AIR4-F1
#
_entry.id   AF-A0A4Q6AIR4-F1
#
_cell.length_a   1.000
_cell.length_b   1.000
_cell.length_c   1.000
_cell.angle_alpha   90.00
_cell.angle_beta   90.00
_cell.angle_gamma   90.00
#
_symmetry.space_group_name_H-M   'P 1'
#
loop_
_entity.id
_entity.type
_entity.pdbx_description
1 polymer ?
#
loop_
_entity_poly.entity_id
_entity_poly.type
_entity_poly.pdbx_seq_one_letter_code
_entity_poly.pdbx_strand_id
1 'polypeptide(L)'
;MKRKGIIIVAVLAIVAIVAAFVLPRKKEVAFNSDSPYKFYYYPKLNAYYDFQNKDFVYTLDGGKSWMKKDAASEESAEKLSQKVLISGHNA
;
A
#
# COMPACT_ATOMS: atom_id res chain seq x y z
N MET A 1 19.35 46.50 -4.16
CA MET A 1 18.88 45.46 -3.21
C MET A 1 17.79 44.50 -3.75
N LYS A 2 17.12 44.74 -4.89
CA LYS A 2 15.97 43.92 -5.34
C LYS A 2 16.31 42.58 -6.05
N ARG A 3 17.53 42.38 -6.56
CA ARG A 3 17.89 41.18 -7.34
C ARG A 3 18.23 39.94 -6.51
N LYS A 4 18.68 40.12 -5.27
CA LYS A 4 19.04 39.01 -4.37
C LYS A 4 17.81 38.28 -3.82
N GLY A 5 16.69 38.98 -3.62
CA GLY A 5 15.44 38.37 -3.17
C GLY A 5 14.82 37.44 -4.21
N ILE A 6 14.91 37.77 -5.50
CA ILE A 6 14.36 36.95 -6.59
C ILE A 6 15.09 35.61 -6.70
N ILE A 7 16.42 35.59 -6.50
CA ILE A 7 17.22 34.38 -6.56
C ILE A 7 16.86 33.42 -5.40
N ILE A 8 16.67 33.96 -4.19
CA ILE A 8 16.30 33.14 -3.02
C ILE A 8 14.93 32.49 -3.22
N VAL A 9 13.95 33.24 -3.75
CA VAL A 9 12.61 32.70 -4.02
C VAL A 9 12.66 31.62 -5.10
N ALA A 10 13.47 31.80 -6.16
CA ALA A 10 13.63 30.81 -7.21
C ALA A 10 14.27 29.50 -6.68
N VAL A 11 15.29 29.61 -5.82
CA VAL A 11 15.94 28.44 -5.22
C VAL A 11 14.98 27.67 -4.31
N LEU A 12 14.20 28.36 -3.48
CA LEU A 12 13.21 27.72 -2.60
C LEU A 12 12.11 26.99 -3.40
N ALA A 13 11.65 27.56 -4.51
CA ALA A 13 10.67 26.92 -5.38
C ALA A 13 11.22 25.62 -6.00
N ILE A 14 12.48 25.62 -6.45
CA ILE A 14 13.13 24.43 -7.02
C ILE A 14 13.26 23.32 -5.97
N VAL A 15 13.67 23.66 -4.73
CA VAL A 15 13.79 22.69 -3.64
C VAL A 15 12.43 22.04 -3.31
N ALA A 16 11.36 22.83 -3.27
CA ALA A 16 10.01 22.32 -3.01
C ALA A 16 9.53 21.36 -4.11
N ILE A 17 9.82 21.68 -5.38
CA ILE A 17 9.50 20.81 -6.52
C ILE A 17 10.25 19.48 -6.39
N VAL A 18 11.55 19.50 -6.15
CA VAL A 18 12.35 18.27 -5.98
C VAL A 18 11.84 17.43 -4.82
N ALA A 19 11.53 18.04 -3.67
CA ALA A 19 10.97 17.33 -2.52
C ALA A 19 9.63 16.64 -2.84
N ALA A 20 8.75 17.28 -3.62
CA ALA A 20 7.47 16.71 -4.02
C ALA A 20 7.59 15.50 -4.97
N PHE A 21 8.70 15.39 -5.71
CA PHE A 21 8.98 14.25 -6.59
C PHE A 21 9.80 13.14 -5.92
N VAL A 22 10.64 13.47 -4.94
CA VAL A 22 11.50 12.49 -4.24
C VAL A 22 10.78 11.81 -3.08
N LEU A 23 9.83 12.50 -2.42
CA LEU A 23 9.10 11.90 -1.32
C LEU A 23 8.15 10.80 -1.86
N PRO A 24 8.26 9.56 -1.34
CA PRO A 24 7.36 8.50 -1.74
C PRO A 24 5.94 8.89 -1.34
N ARG A 25 5.06 9.10 -2.32
CA ARG A 25 3.63 9.28 -2.06
C ARG A 25 3.14 8.03 -1.36
N LYS A 26 2.74 8.17 -0.09
CA LYS A 26 2.06 7.14 0.67
C LYS A 26 0.79 6.80 -0.12
N LYS A 27 0.81 5.68 -0.85
CA LYS A 27 -0.38 5.21 -1.59
C LYS A 27 -1.36 4.71 -0.55
N GLU A 28 -2.31 5.55 -0.16
CA GLU A 28 -3.52 5.07 0.49
C GLU A 28 -4.26 4.20 -0.52
N VAL A 29 -4.35 2.90 -0.21
CA VAL A 29 -5.18 1.97 -0.97
C VAL A 29 -6.61 2.31 -0.59
N ALA A 30 -7.32 3.02 -1.47
CA ALA A 30 -8.73 3.33 -1.27
C ALA A 30 -9.53 2.03 -1.24
N PHE A 31 -10.14 1.74 -0.09
CA PHE A 31 -10.98 0.57 0.12
C PHE A 31 -12.41 0.90 -0.35
N ASN A 32 -12.91 0.20 -1.36
CA ASN A 32 -14.25 0.34 -1.91
C ASN A 32 -15.19 -0.73 -1.31
N SER A 33 -16.00 -0.35 -0.33
CA SER A 33 -16.82 -1.24 0.52
C SER A 33 -17.91 -2.06 -0.19
N ASP A 34 -18.19 -1.79 -1.46
CA ASP A 34 -19.38 -2.32 -2.16
C ASP A 34 -19.14 -3.66 -2.87
N SER A 35 -17.91 -4.18 -2.86
CA SER A 35 -17.59 -5.50 -3.40
C SER A 35 -17.37 -6.50 -2.27
N PRO A 36 -17.91 -7.74 -2.34
CA PRO A 36 -17.58 -8.78 -1.37
C PRO A 36 -16.08 -9.07 -1.46
N TYR A 37 -15.32 -8.48 -0.54
CA TYR A 37 -13.88 -8.59 -0.51
C TYR A 37 -13.47 -10.05 -0.29
N LYS A 38 -12.80 -10.61 -1.29
CA LYS A 38 -12.22 -11.96 -1.20
C LYS A 38 -10.77 -11.82 -0.79
N PHE A 39 -10.53 -11.85 0.53
CA PHE A 39 -9.20 -12.08 1.06
C PHE A 39 -8.94 -13.58 1.19
N TYR A 40 -7.76 -14.00 0.76
CA TYR A 40 -7.27 -15.35 1.02
C TYR A 40 -6.22 -15.25 2.13
N TYR A 41 -6.48 -15.86 3.28
CA TYR A 41 -5.48 -15.92 4.34
C TYR A 41 -4.49 -17.08 4.09
N TYR A 42 -3.19 -16.78 4.21
CA TYR A 42 -2.08 -17.74 4.06
C TYR A 42 -1.35 -17.88 5.40
N PRO A 43 -1.70 -18.89 6.22
CA PRO A 43 -1.16 -19.04 7.58
C PRO A 43 0.36 -19.13 7.64
N LYS A 44 0.98 -19.81 6.65
CA LYS A 44 2.44 -19.97 6.56
C LYS A 44 3.19 -18.64 6.40
N LEU A 45 2.55 -17.65 5.77
CA LEU A 45 3.13 -16.32 5.58
C LEU A 45 2.65 -15.33 6.65
N ASN A 46 1.67 -15.71 7.47
CA ASN A 46 0.91 -14.80 8.33
C ASN A 46 0.47 -13.54 7.56
N ALA A 47 -0.10 -13.75 6.37
CA ALA A 47 -0.44 -12.69 5.43
C ALA A 47 -1.73 -13.02 4.69
N TYR A 48 -2.40 -11.98 4.21
CA TYR A 48 -3.60 -12.03 3.41
C TYR A 48 -3.23 -11.63 1.99
N TYR A 49 -3.76 -12.35 1.00
CA TYR A 49 -3.65 -11.96 -0.40
C TYR A 49 -4.88 -11.16 -0.79
N ASP A 50 -4.64 -9.96 -1.28
CA ASP A 50 -5.63 -9.11 -1.91
C ASP A 50 -5.71 -9.47 -3.39
N PHE A 51 -6.81 -10.11 -3.80
CA PHE A 51 -7.00 -10.52 -5.18
C PHE A 51 -7.18 -9.33 -6.15
N GLN A 52 -7.71 -8.19 -5.68
CA GLN A 52 -7.93 -7.02 -6.54
C GLN A 52 -6.60 -6.31 -6.82
N ASN A 53 -5.80 -6.11 -5.78
CA ASN A 53 -4.52 -5.42 -5.89
C ASN A 53 -3.34 -6.33 -6.27
N LYS A 54 -3.57 -7.66 -6.29
CA LYS A 54 -2.54 -8.70 -6.52
C LYS A 54 -1.35 -8.59 -5.57
N ASP A 55 -1.59 -8.15 -4.34
CA ASP A 55 -0.57 -7.89 -3.34
C ASP A 55 -0.78 -8.74 -2.09
N PHE A 56 0.30 -9.08 -1.40
CA PHE A 56 0.23 -9.62 -0.05
C PHE A 56 0.25 -8.49 0.97
N VAL A 57 -0.66 -8.56 1.92
CA VAL A 57 -0.78 -7.61 3.02
C VAL A 57 -0.83 -8.34 4.35
N TYR A 58 -0.38 -7.70 5.42
CA TYR A 58 -0.46 -8.24 6.77
C TYR A 58 -0.84 -7.14 7.75
N THR A 59 -1.33 -7.54 8.91
CA THR A 59 -1.72 -6.64 9.99
C THR A 59 -1.07 -7.09 11.29
N LEU A 60 -0.66 -6.12 12.12
CA LEU A 60 -0.16 -6.36 13.47
C LEU A 60 -1.18 -5.99 14.56
N ASP A 61 -2.27 -5.34 14.17
CA ASP A 61 -3.26 -4.74 15.08
C ASP A 61 -4.68 -5.30 14.88
N GLY A 62 -4.79 -6.48 14.27
CA GLY A 62 -6.05 -7.17 14.05
C GLY A 62 -6.91 -6.54 12.94
N GLY A 63 -6.28 -5.90 11.96
CA GLY A 63 -6.95 -5.38 10.75
C GLY A 63 -7.29 -3.89 10.81
N LYS A 64 -6.83 -3.16 11.83
CA LYS A 64 -6.99 -1.69 11.90
C LYS A 64 -6.04 -0.99 10.94
N SER A 65 -4.85 -1.55 10.74
CA SER A 65 -3.88 -1.12 9.74
C SER A 65 -3.33 -2.31 8.95
N TRP A 66 -3.07 -2.05 7.67
CA TRP A 66 -2.59 -3.04 6.72
C TRP A 66 -1.28 -2.56 6.11
N MET A 67 -0.27 -3.42 6.17
CA MET A 67 1.04 -3.16 5.58
C MET A 67 1.24 -4.10 4.40
N LYS A 68 1.84 -3.60 3.33
CA LYS A 68 2.25 -4.45 2.20
C LYS A 68 3.41 -5.33 2.65
N LYS A 69 3.32 -6.60 2.29
CA LYS A 69 4.43 -7.55 2.37
C LYS A 69 5.00 -7.67 0.98
N ASP A 70 6.27 -7.38 0.82
CA ASP A 70 7.01 -7.69 -0.39
C ASP A 70 7.09 -9.22 -0.51
N ALA A 71 6.06 -9.82 -1.09
CA ALA A 71 6.01 -11.26 -1.28
C ALA A 71 6.51 -11.59 -2.69
N ALA A 72 7.46 -12.53 -2.72
CA ALA A 72 7.99 -13.16 -3.91
C ALA A 72 6.84 -13.56 -4.85
N SER A 73 7.00 -13.22 -6.13
CA SER A 73 6.19 -13.49 -7.33
C SER A 73 4.89 -14.32 -7.19
N GLU A 74 3.89 -14.03 -8.03
CA GLU A 74 2.63 -14.78 -8.19
C GLU A 74 2.80 -16.32 -8.10
N GLU A 75 3.93 -16.86 -8.55
CA GLU A 75 4.33 -18.28 -8.48
C GLU A 75 4.38 -18.86 -7.05
N SER A 76 4.68 -18.04 -6.05
CA SER A 76 4.74 -18.46 -4.64
C SER A 76 3.34 -18.67 -4.05
N ALA A 77 2.33 -17.93 -4.55
CA ALA A 77 0.97 -17.98 -4.04
C ALA A 77 0.28 -19.32 -4.37
N GLU A 78 0.59 -19.91 -5.52
CA GLU A 78 0.03 -21.22 -5.92
C GLU A 78 0.59 -22.38 -5.09
N LYS A 79 1.86 -22.29 -4.67
CA LYS A 79 2.54 -23.32 -3.85
C LYS A 79 2.17 -23.29 -2.36
N LEU A 80 1.46 -22.26 -1.89
CA LEU A 80 1.14 -22.11 -0.46
C LEU A 80 -0.17 -22.77 -0.01
N SER A 81 -0.91 -23.35 -0.96
CA SER A 81 -1.89 -24.47 -0.86
C SER A 81 -2.74 -24.67 0.41
N GLN A 82 -3.03 -23.63 1.19
CA GLN A 82 -4.17 -23.58 2.12
C GLN A 82 -4.71 -22.15 2.10
N LYS A 83 -5.72 -21.94 1.24
CA LYS A 83 -6.45 -20.68 1.15
C LYS A 83 -7.69 -20.82 2.03
N VAL A 84 -7.80 -20.00 3.06
CA VAL A 84 -9.07 -19.86 3.81
C VAL A 84 -9.80 -18.66 3.23
N LEU A 85 -11.02 -18.88 2.72
CA LEU A 85 -11.89 -17.80 2.26
C LEU A 85 -12.48 -17.12 3.50
N ILE A 86 -12.17 -15.84 3.68
CA ILE A 86 -12.81 -15.02 4.71
C ILE A 86 -13.83 -14.14 3.99
N SER A 87 -15.10 -14.55 4.03
CA SER A 87 -16.21 -13.70 3.58
C SER A 87 -16.63 -12.80 4.74
N GLY A 88 -16.33 -11.50 4.65
CA GLY A 88 -16.88 -10.50 5.56
C GLY A 88 -18.36 -10.26 5.24
N HIS A 89 -19.25 -10.56 6.17
CA HIS A 89 -20.63 -10.09 6.13
C HIS A 89 -20.62 -8.71 6.79
N ASN A 90 -20.85 -7.64 6.02
CA ASN A 90 -21.07 -6.32 6.59
C ASN A 90 -22.40 -6.39 7.35
N ALA A 91 -22.35 -6.33 8.67
CA ALA A 91 -23.52 -6.18 9.55
C ALA A 91 -23.74 -4.69 9.87
#